data_AF-A0A378AYH8-F1
#
_entry.id   AF-A0A378AYH8-F1
#
_cell.length_a   1.000
_cell.length_b   1.000
_cell.length_c   1.000
_cell.angle_alpha   90.00
_cell.angle_beta   90.00
_cell.angle_gamma   90.00
#
_symmetry.space_group_name_H-M   'P 1'
#
loop_
_entity.id
_entity.type
_entity.pdbx_description
1 polymer ?
#
loop_
_entity_poly.entity_id
_entity_poly.type
_entity_poly.pdbx_seq_one_letter_code
_entity_poly.pdbx_strand_id
1 'polypeptide(L)'
;MIFPTQMLLRADPETSEEMWLINPFNGETLDEHTLEVWLKGNIGPVAELFNEDLDEADNAEVIRKLLDTLKSALMEERQMELALRASEALLQFNPEDPYEIRDRGLIYAQLDCDHVALLDLSYFVEQCPEDPISEMIRAQINTISHKQITLH
;
A
#
# COMPACT_ATOMS: atom_id res chain seq x y z
N MET A 1 -14.07 -6.05 5.03
CA MET A 1 -14.27 -4.66 4.55
C MET A 1 -12.92 -3.98 4.47
N ILE A 2 -12.72 -3.09 3.50
CA ILE A 2 -11.53 -2.24 3.44
C ILE A 2 -11.95 -0.85 3.92
N PHE A 3 -11.77 -0.61 5.22
CA PHE A 3 -12.01 0.69 5.81
C PHE A 3 -10.85 1.64 5.43
N PRO A 4 -11.07 2.96 5.31
CA PRO A 4 -10.05 3.87 4.79
C PRO A 4 -8.70 3.80 5.49
N THR A 5 -8.69 3.50 6.79
CA THR A 5 -7.45 3.39 7.57
C THR A 5 -6.90 1.97 7.61
N GLN A 6 -7.75 0.93 7.56
CA GLN A 6 -7.33 -0.47 7.72
C GLN A 6 -8.40 -1.50 7.29
N MET A 7 -8.08 -2.78 7.31
CA MET A 7 -9.08 -3.82 7.11
C MET A 7 -9.90 -4.04 8.38
N LEU A 8 -11.22 -4.21 8.23
CA LEU A 8 -12.14 -4.59 9.30
C LEU A 8 -12.87 -5.88 8.97
N LEU A 9 -13.15 -6.70 9.99
CA LEU A 9 -14.07 -7.82 9.89
C LEU A 9 -15.46 -7.35 10.28
N ARG A 10 -16.44 -7.71 9.45
CA ARG A 10 -17.87 -7.53 9.74
C ARG A 10 -18.51 -8.90 9.89
N ALA A 11 -19.30 -9.06 10.94
CA ALA A 11 -20.21 -10.18 11.09
C ALA A 11 -21.63 -9.61 11.24
N ASP A 12 -22.57 -10.22 10.53
CA ASP A 12 -23.99 -9.84 10.55
C ASP A 12 -24.76 -11.03 11.15
N PRO A 13 -24.92 -11.11 12.48
CA PRO A 13 -25.51 -12.28 13.14
C PRO A 13 -27.02 -12.33 12.86
N GLU A 14 -27.55 -13.49 12.47
CA GLU A 14 -29.01 -13.65 12.24
C GLU A 14 -29.87 -13.34 13.48
N THR A 15 -29.27 -13.33 14.67
CA THR A 15 -29.93 -13.10 15.96
C THR A 15 -29.99 -11.63 16.38
N SER A 16 -29.40 -10.70 15.60
CA SER A 16 -29.36 -9.27 15.92
C SER A 16 -29.53 -8.43 14.64
N GLU A 17 -30.14 -7.26 14.76
CA GLU A 17 -30.13 -6.27 13.67
C GLU A 17 -28.84 -5.41 13.70
N GLU A 18 -28.01 -5.57 14.74
CA GLU A 18 -26.76 -4.82 14.88
C GLU A 18 -25.60 -5.53 14.18
N MET A 19 -24.91 -4.75 13.34
CA MET A 19 -23.65 -5.12 12.70
C MET A 19 -22.54 -5.28 13.76
N TRP A 20 -21.79 -6.37 13.69
CA TRP A 20 -20.65 -6.60 14.58
C TRP A 20 -19.32 -6.32 13.85
N LEU A 21 -18.64 -5.27 14.28
CA LEU A 21 -17.33 -4.87 13.74
C LEU A 21 -16.20 -5.35 14.63
N ILE A 22 -15.17 -5.94 14.03
CA ILE A 22 -14.06 -6.57 14.73
C ILE A 22 -12.73 -6.14 14.09
N ASN A 23 -11.77 -5.76 14.94
CA ASN A 23 -10.39 -5.54 14.53
C ASN A 23 -9.71 -6.89 14.25
N PRO A 24 -9.24 -7.15 13.02
CA PRO A 24 -8.66 -8.45 12.65
C PRO A 24 -7.34 -8.76 13.36
N PHE A 25 -6.64 -7.76 13.91
CA PHE A 25 -5.31 -7.94 14.46
C PHE A 25 -5.32 -8.37 15.94
N ASN A 26 -6.30 -7.90 16.70
CA ASN A 26 -6.37 -8.16 18.14
C ASN A 26 -7.72 -8.76 18.60
N GLY A 27 -8.71 -8.84 17.71
CA GLY A 27 -10.05 -9.37 18.00
C GLY A 27 -10.94 -8.42 18.79
N GLU A 28 -10.56 -7.16 18.98
CA GLU A 28 -11.38 -6.18 19.67
C GLU A 28 -12.66 -5.87 18.89
N THR A 29 -13.78 -5.76 19.60
CA THR A 29 -15.02 -5.24 19.03
C THR A 29 -14.92 -3.74 18.88
N LEU A 30 -15.38 -3.24 17.74
CA LEU A 30 -15.28 -1.83 17.37
C LEU A 30 -16.64 -1.18 17.37
N ASP A 31 -16.67 0.08 17.81
CA ASP A 31 -17.82 0.96 17.74
C ASP A 31 -17.58 2.12 16.77
N GLU A 32 -18.67 2.80 16.41
CA GLU A 32 -18.66 3.96 15.51
C GLU A 32 -17.70 5.06 15.98
N HIS A 33 -17.65 5.31 17.30
CA HIS A 33 -16.77 6.30 17.89
C HIS A 33 -15.30 5.99 17.61
N THR A 34 -14.89 4.73 17.76
CA THR A 34 -13.52 4.28 17.48
C THR A 34 -13.16 4.52 16.02
N LEU A 35 -14.06 4.20 15.09
CA LEU A 35 -13.86 4.41 13.66
C LEU A 35 -13.70 5.89 13.31
N GLU A 36 -14.55 6.77 13.87
CA GLU A 36 -14.42 8.21 13.69
C GLU A 36 -13.07 8.75 14.18
N VAL A 37 -12.62 8.29 15.35
CA VAL A 37 -11.32 8.70 15.90
C VAL A 37 -10.19 8.28 14.97
N TRP A 38 -10.25 7.09 14.39
CA TRP A 38 -9.26 6.64 13.41
C TRP A 38 -9.28 7.47 12.13
N LEU A 39 -10.46 7.78 11.56
CA LEU A 39 -10.57 8.64 10.39
C LEU A 39 -9.97 10.02 10.66
N LYS A 40 -10.34 10.62 11.79
CA LYS A 40 -9.85 11.95 12.17
C LYS A 40 -8.35 11.99 12.42
N GLY A 41 -7.79 10.90 12.96
CA GLY A 41 -6.36 10.75 13.23
C GLY A 41 -5.50 10.46 11.99
N ASN A 42 -6.03 9.77 10.97
CA ASN A 42 -5.25 9.33 9.80
C ASN A 42 -5.52 10.17 8.54
N ILE A 43 -6.74 10.65 8.35
CA ILE A 43 -7.14 11.40 7.15
C ILE A 43 -7.15 12.89 7.46
N GLY A 44 -7.77 13.29 8.58
CA GLY A 44 -7.74 14.68 9.04
C GLY A 44 -8.94 15.03 9.93
N PRO A 45 -8.86 16.15 10.68
CA PRO A 45 -9.80 16.48 11.75
C PRO A 45 -11.26 16.69 11.30
N VAL A 46 -11.48 16.89 9.99
CA VAL A 46 -12.80 17.09 9.37
C VAL A 46 -13.34 15.84 8.68
N ALA A 47 -12.63 14.71 8.77
CA ALA A 47 -13.12 13.44 8.21
C ALA A 47 -14.34 12.94 9.00
N GLU A 48 -15.33 12.44 8.26
CA GLU A 48 -16.59 11.90 8.78
C GLU A 48 -16.72 10.43 8.36
N LEU A 49 -17.43 9.64 9.16
CA LEU A 49 -17.73 8.26 8.85
C LEU A 49 -18.98 8.20 7.96
N PHE A 50 -18.90 7.50 6.84
CA PHE A 50 -20.02 7.22 5.96
C PHE A 50 -20.35 5.72 5.97
N ASN A 51 -21.62 5.37 5.70
CA ASN A 51 -22.00 3.95 5.59
C ASN A 51 -21.23 3.22 4.48
N GLU A 52 -20.86 3.94 3.42
CA GLU A 52 -20.05 3.44 2.30
C GLU A 52 -18.66 2.98 2.76
N ASP A 53 -18.11 3.55 3.83
CA ASP A 53 -16.83 3.10 4.42
C ASP A 53 -16.96 1.71 5.06
N LEU A 54 -18.19 1.24 5.30
CA LEU A 54 -18.54 -0.05 5.89
C LEU A 54 -19.12 -1.03 4.86
N ASP A 55 -18.97 -0.74 3.57
CA ASP A 55 -19.40 -1.65 2.52
C ASP A 55 -18.54 -2.93 2.51
N GLU A 56 -19.17 -4.02 2.04
CA GLU A 56 -18.45 -5.27 1.84
C GLU A 56 -17.42 -5.09 0.73
N ALA A 57 -16.17 -5.42 1.03
CA ALA A 57 -15.11 -5.41 0.05
C ALA A 57 -15.12 -6.70 -0.75
N ASP A 58 -14.84 -6.61 -2.04
CA ASP A 58 -14.69 -7.81 -2.85
C ASP A 58 -13.41 -8.59 -2.50
N ASN A 59 -13.35 -9.87 -2.90
CA ASN A 59 -12.19 -10.71 -2.61
C ASN A 59 -10.88 -10.14 -3.19
N ALA A 60 -10.94 -9.47 -4.33
CA ALA A 60 -9.74 -8.92 -4.97
C ALA A 60 -9.23 -7.69 -4.19
N GLU A 61 -10.12 -6.84 -3.67
CA GLU A 61 -9.80 -5.72 -2.78
C GLU A 61 -9.16 -6.21 -1.48
N VAL A 62 -9.71 -7.26 -0.88
CA VAL A 62 -9.14 -7.88 0.32
C VAL A 62 -7.72 -8.38 0.06
N ILE A 63 -7.52 -9.14 -1.02
CA ILE A 63 -6.20 -9.67 -1.37
C ILE A 63 -5.21 -8.54 -1.71
N ARG A 64 -5.63 -7.51 -2.45
CA ARG A 64 -4.78 -6.34 -2.73
C ARG A 64 -4.35 -5.63 -1.46
N LYS A 65 -5.29 -5.35 -0.54
CA LYS A 65 -4.95 -4.67 0.73
C LYS A 65 -3.99 -5.50 1.58
N LEU A 66 -4.19 -6.83 1.63
CA LEU A 66 -3.30 -7.74 2.36
C LEU A 66 -1.90 -7.75 1.75
N LEU A 67 -1.79 -7.83 0.41
CA LEU A 67 -0.51 -7.79 -0.28
C LEU A 67 0.22 -6.46 -0.10
N ASP A 68 -0.50 -5.33 -0.16
CA ASP A 68 0.09 -3.99 0.02
C ASP A 68 0.60 -3.79 1.46
N THR A 69 -0.18 -4.26 2.45
CA THR A 69 0.23 -4.27 3.87
C THR A 69 1.46 -5.14 4.07
N LEU A 70 1.47 -6.35 3.48
CA LEU A 70 2.59 -7.28 3.55
C LEU A 70 3.85 -6.70 2.88
N LYS A 71 3.73 -6.12 1.68
CA LYS A 71 4.81 -5.46 0.95
C LYS A 71 5.45 -4.39 1.84
N SER A 72 4.64 -3.50 2.40
CA SER A 72 5.10 -2.40 3.24
C SER A 72 5.86 -2.91 4.48
N ALA A 73 5.31 -3.88 5.20
CA ALA A 73 5.96 -4.49 6.36
C ALA A 73 7.30 -5.17 5.98
N LEU A 74 7.33 -5.90 4.86
CA LEU A 74 8.56 -6.55 4.38
C LEU A 74 9.63 -5.53 3.96
N MET A 75 9.23 -4.40 3.37
CA MET A 75 10.14 -3.29 3.06
C MET A 75 10.72 -2.68 4.33
N GLU A 76 9.90 -2.42 5.35
CA GLU A 76 10.34 -1.89 6.65
C GLU A 76 11.32 -2.84 7.35
N GLU A 77 11.07 -4.15 7.28
CA GLU A 77 11.94 -5.19 7.84
C GLU A 77 13.16 -5.53 6.97
N ARG A 78 13.35 -4.83 5.84
CA ARG A 78 14.42 -5.07 4.85
C ARG A 78 14.41 -6.47 4.22
N GLN A 79 13.27 -7.15 4.22
CA GLN A 79 13.07 -8.43 3.53
C GLN A 79 12.74 -8.22 2.05
N MET A 80 13.67 -7.59 1.31
CA MET A 80 13.42 -7.04 -0.03
C MET A 80 13.01 -8.07 -1.08
N GLU A 81 13.55 -9.29 -1.04
CA GLU A 81 13.16 -10.35 -1.98
C GLU A 81 11.69 -10.79 -1.81
N LEU A 82 11.20 -10.80 -0.57
CA LEU A 82 9.79 -11.13 -0.29
C LEU A 82 8.89 -9.93 -0.61
N ALA A 83 9.34 -8.70 -0.32
CA ALA A 83 8.65 -7.49 -0.72
C ALA A 83 8.47 -7.43 -2.24
N LEU A 84 9.51 -7.80 -3.00
CA LEU A 84 9.46 -7.88 -4.46
C LEU A 84 8.36 -8.85 -4.93
N ARG A 85 8.26 -10.05 -4.34
CA ARG A 85 7.21 -11.02 -4.69
C ARG A 85 5.81 -10.49 -4.39
N ALA A 86 5.63 -9.76 -3.29
CA ALA A 86 4.35 -9.13 -2.95
C ALA A 86 4.00 -8.03 -3.98
N SER A 87 4.98 -7.21 -4.36
CA SER A 87 4.83 -6.18 -5.39
C SER A 87 4.50 -6.76 -6.78
N GLU A 88 5.18 -7.82 -7.19
CA GLU A 88 4.91 -8.54 -8.44
C GLU A 88 3.50 -9.15 -8.46
N ALA A 89 3.03 -9.66 -7.32
CA ALA A 89 1.66 -10.16 -7.18
C ALA A 89 0.63 -9.03 -7.28
N LEU A 90 0.89 -7.85 -6.70
CA LEU A 90 0.05 -6.65 -6.84
C LEU A 90 -0.06 -6.21 -8.31
N LEU A 91 1.07 -6.20 -9.04
CA LEU A 91 1.09 -5.85 -10.45
C LEU A 91 0.33 -6.85 -11.35
N GLN A 92 0.02 -8.07 -10.89
CA GLN A 92 -0.89 -8.95 -11.64
C GLN A 92 -2.33 -8.41 -11.68
N PHE A 93 -2.74 -7.62 -10.67
CA PHE A 93 -4.07 -7.00 -10.65
C PHE A 93 -4.13 -5.75 -11.52
N ASN A 94 -3.08 -4.93 -11.51
CA ASN A 94 -2.96 -3.75 -12.35
C ASN A 94 -1.51 -3.59 -12.85
N PRO A 95 -1.18 -4.13 -14.04
CA PRO A 95 0.18 -4.12 -14.56
C PRO A 95 0.76 -2.74 -14.88
N GLU A 96 -0.09 -1.72 -15.03
CA GLU A 96 0.29 -0.36 -15.43
C GLU A 96 0.16 0.63 -14.25
N ASP A 97 -0.03 0.15 -13.02
CA ASP A 97 -0.09 1.02 -11.85
C ASP A 97 1.27 1.70 -11.61
N PRO A 98 1.38 3.03 -11.82
CA PRO A 98 2.65 3.72 -11.66
C PRO A 98 3.14 3.69 -10.21
N TYR A 99 2.24 3.66 -9.23
CA TYR A 99 2.59 3.66 -7.81
C TYR A 99 3.20 2.32 -7.38
N GLU A 100 2.65 1.21 -7.86
CA GLU A 100 3.21 -0.11 -7.58
C GLU A 100 4.51 -0.35 -8.37
N ILE A 101 4.59 0.13 -9.63
CA ILE A 101 5.84 0.08 -10.42
C ILE A 101 6.94 0.88 -9.72
N ARG A 102 6.62 2.07 -9.18
CA ARG A 102 7.56 2.86 -8.36
C ARG A 102 8.08 2.04 -7.18
N ASP A 103 7.19 1.42 -6.41
CA ASP A 103 7.57 0.64 -5.23
C ASP A 103 8.48 -0.53 -5.61
N ARG A 104 8.18 -1.22 -6.71
CA ARG A 104 9.06 -2.24 -7.28
C ARG A 104 10.44 -1.68 -7.65
N GLY A 105 10.50 -0.51 -8.26
CA GLY A 105 11.74 0.20 -8.57
C GLY A 105 12.56 0.53 -7.31
N LEU A 106 11.91 0.96 -6.23
CA LEU A 106 12.56 1.19 -4.93
C LEU A 106 13.11 -0.11 -4.32
N ILE A 107 12.36 -1.21 -4.43
CA ILE A 107 12.79 -2.53 -3.96
C ILE A 107 14.02 -3.00 -4.77
N TYR A 108 13.99 -2.88 -6.11
CA TYR A 108 15.14 -3.21 -6.95
C TYR A 108 16.38 -2.40 -6.61
N ALA A 109 16.24 -1.10 -6.32
CA ALA A 109 17.37 -0.26 -5.91
C ALA A 109 18.00 -0.76 -4.60
N GLN A 110 17.19 -1.23 -3.65
CA GLN A 110 17.68 -1.81 -2.39
C GLN A 110 18.31 -3.20 -2.55
N LEU A 111 17.97 -3.91 -3.63
CA LEU A 111 18.60 -5.16 -4.05
C LEU A 111 19.82 -4.96 -4.97
N ASP A 112 20.30 -3.71 -5.12
CA ASP A 112 21.39 -3.32 -6.03
C ASP A 112 21.14 -3.73 -7.51
N CYS A 113 19.87 -3.87 -7.89
CA CYS A 113 19.44 -4.14 -9.26
C CYS A 113 19.22 -2.82 -10.04
N ASP A 114 20.27 -2.00 -10.09
CA ASP A 114 20.20 -0.59 -10.50
C ASP A 114 19.58 -0.37 -11.89
N HIS A 115 19.88 -1.22 -12.87
CA HIS A 115 19.34 -1.04 -14.23
C HIS A 115 17.81 -1.16 -14.28
N VAL A 116 17.24 -2.17 -13.62
CA VAL A 116 15.79 -2.39 -13.60
C VAL A 116 15.09 -1.38 -12.69
N ALA A 117 15.74 -1.02 -11.58
CA ALA A 117 15.26 0.05 -10.71
C ALA A 117 15.08 1.37 -11.48
N LEU A 118 16.06 1.76 -12.29
CA LEU A 118 15.99 2.98 -13.09
C LEU A 118 14.85 2.96 -14.10
N LEU A 119 14.54 1.81 -14.70
CA LEU A 119 13.41 1.68 -15.63
C LEU A 119 12.08 1.94 -14.94
N ASP A 120 11.85 1.26 -13.80
CA ASP A 120 10.61 1.38 -13.03
C ASP A 120 10.43 2.79 -12.44
N LEU A 121 11.48 3.37 -11.86
CA LEU A 121 11.41 4.71 -11.29
C LEU A 121 11.21 5.79 -12.37
N SER A 122 11.84 5.63 -13.53
CA SER A 122 11.63 6.56 -14.66
C SER A 122 10.20 6.49 -15.19
N TYR A 123 9.63 5.28 -15.28
CA TYR A 123 8.23 5.10 -15.66
C TYR A 123 7.29 5.87 -14.73
N PHE A 124 7.45 5.76 -13.40
CA PHE A 124 6.64 6.52 -12.45
C PHE A 124 6.73 8.03 -12.69
N VAL A 125 7.94 8.56 -12.86
CA VAL A 125 8.17 9.99 -13.09
C VAL A 125 7.56 10.48 -14.42
N GLU A 126 7.54 9.63 -15.44
CA GLU A 126 6.90 9.93 -16.73
C GLU A 126 5.37 9.91 -16.64
N GLN A 127 4.79 8.94 -15.93
CA GLN A 127 3.33 8.82 -15.77
C GLN A 127 2.74 9.80 -14.76
N CYS A 128 3.51 10.16 -13.73
CA CYS A 128 3.07 11.00 -12.61
C CYS A 128 3.97 12.25 -12.45
N PRO A 129 4.13 13.10 -13.50
CA PRO A 129 5.12 14.18 -13.48
C PRO A 129 4.86 15.25 -12.41
N GLU A 130 3.59 15.48 -12.07
CA GLU A 130 3.15 16.49 -11.09
C GLU A 130 2.92 15.91 -9.68
N ASP A 131 3.18 14.62 -9.47
CA ASP A 131 3.04 14.01 -8.16
C ASP A 131 4.03 14.63 -7.17
N PRO A 132 3.62 15.00 -5.93
CA PRO A 132 4.49 15.65 -4.96
C PRO A 132 5.79 14.90 -4.66
N ILE A 133 5.82 13.57 -4.82
CA ILE A 133 7.01 12.77 -4.56
C ILE A 133 7.92 12.60 -5.79
N SER A 134 7.51 13.04 -6.98
CA SER A 134 8.25 12.82 -8.21
C SER A 134 9.64 13.47 -8.21
N GLU A 135 9.80 14.64 -7.61
CA GLU A 135 11.12 15.27 -7.47
C GLU A 135 12.08 14.46 -6.58
N MET A 136 11.56 13.84 -5.52
CA MET A 136 12.34 12.91 -4.68
C MET A 136 12.78 11.69 -5.48
N ILE A 137 11.87 11.12 -6.30
CA ILE A 137 12.18 9.97 -7.15
C ILE A 137 13.22 10.35 -8.23
N ARG A 138 13.12 11.54 -8.85
CA ARG A 138 14.15 12.06 -9.78
C ARG A 138 15.53 12.14 -9.13
N ALA A 139 15.61 12.61 -7.88
CA ALA A 139 16.87 12.66 -7.14
C ALA A 139 17.47 11.26 -6.90
N GLN A 140 16.63 10.26 -6.61
CA GLN A 140 17.06 8.86 -6.49
C GLN A 140 17.55 8.30 -7.82
N ILE A 141 16.84 8.54 -8.92
CA ILE A 141 17.27 8.15 -10.29
C ILE A 141 18.67 8.70 -10.58
N ASN A 142 18.91 9.99 -10.30
CA ASN A 142 20.23 10.61 -10.50
C ASN A 142 21.30 9.93 -9.64
N THR A 143 21.00 9.62 -8.38
CA THR A 143 21.93 8.96 -7.46
C THR A 143 22.33 7.58 -7.96
N ILE A 144 21.36 6.77 -8.40
CA ILE A 144 21.59 5.42 -8.94
C ILE A 144 22.35 5.51 -10.28
N SER A 145 21.99 6.44 -11.16
CA SER A 145 22.64 6.60 -12.48
C SER A 145 24.12 6.98 -12.39
N HIS A 146 24.53 7.62 -11.28
CA HIS A 146 25.91 8.05 -11.05
C HIS A 146 26.72 7.09 -10.15
N LYS A 147 26.17 5.95 -9.73
CA LYS A 147 26.96 4.88 -9.09
C LYS A 147 28.05 4.42 -10.08
N GLN A 148 29.31 4.42 -9.63
CA GLN A 148 30.40 3.87 -10.43
C GLN A 148 30.21 2.36 -10.59
N ILE A 149 30.03 1.92 -11.83
CA ILE A 149 30.04 0.49 -12.17
C ILE A 149 31.48 -0.01 -11.99
N THR A 150 31.73 -0.74 -10.90
CA THR A 150 32.99 -1.45 -10.69
C THR A 150 32.84 -2.85 -11.30
N LEU A 151 33.48 -3.08 -12.44
CA LEU A 151 33.57 -4.43 -13.02
C LEU A 151 34.71 -5.16 -12.32
N HIS A 152 34.40 -6.31 -11.68
CA HIS A 152 35.37 -7.21 -11.05
C HIS A 152 35.90 -8.27 -12.02
#